data_AF-B3S6S1-F1
#
_entry.id   AF-B3S6S1-F1
#
_cell.length_a   1.000
_cell.length_b   1.000
_cell.length_c   1.000
_cell.angle_alpha   90.00
_cell.angle_beta   90.00
_cell.angle_gamma   90.00
#
_symmetry.space_group_name_H-M   'P 1'
#
loop_
_entity.id
_entity.type
_entity.pdbx_description
1 polymer ?
#
loop_
_entity_poly.entity_id
_entity_poly.type
_entity_poly.pdbx_seq_one_letter_code
_entity_poly.pdbx_strand_id
1 'polypeptide(L)'
;MLKFALLLIFFLLANIQFHGIWGDNVRSIDDMDKLLKMEKTLYSSLKSYVQMEKQRLNKISDLYQEITDELSSTYKNLQDYFPEEKDLNETANAILRLQEVYDLTEENLANGKIAGIKNAINSLNWKDCLLISQVAESNGLFNRSCRWAQQALYQLPLQEYNDTNFPVHDLKTVLKRIITIFYTTGQTREARMYIQKLLRLGE
;
A
#
# COMPACT_ATOMS: atom_id res chain seq x y z
N MET A 1 -40.91 86.64 -37.76
CA MET A 1 -41.65 85.96 -36.68
C MET A 1 -41.63 84.43 -36.85
N LEU A 2 -42.12 83.86 -37.95
CA LEU A 2 -42.25 82.39 -38.12
C LEU A 2 -40.91 81.61 -38.06
N LYS A 3 -39.82 82.15 -38.65
CA LYS A 3 -38.49 81.52 -38.62
C LYS A 3 -37.89 81.41 -37.21
N PHE A 4 -38.22 82.35 -36.32
CA PHE A 4 -37.71 82.35 -34.93
C PHE A 4 -38.42 81.31 -34.06
N ALA A 5 -39.72 81.10 -34.27
CA ALA A 5 -40.49 80.08 -33.57
C ALA A 5 -40.05 78.66 -33.95
N LEU A 6 -39.75 78.41 -35.23
CA LEU A 6 -39.21 77.12 -35.70
C LEU A 6 -37.84 76.79 -35.10
N LEU A 7 -36.95 77.79 -34.97
CA LEU A 7 -35.65 77.62 -34.32
C LEU A 7 -35.77 77.29 -32.83
N LEU A 8 -36.70 77.94 -32.13
CA LEU A 8 -36.98 77.66 -30.72
C LEU A 8 -37.56 76.25 -30.50
N ILE A 9 -38.48 75.82 -31.37
CA ILE A 9 -39.04 74.46 -31.33
C ILE A 9 -37.97 73.41 -31.63
N PHE A 10 -37.09 73.67 -32.62
CA PHE A 10 -35.96 72.78 -32.91
C PHE A 10 -34.99 72.68 -31.73
N PHE A 11 -34.71 73.81 -31.06
CA PHE A 11 -33.87 73.83 -29.87
C PHE A 11 -34.51 73.07 -28.69
N LEU A 12 -35.82 73.21 -28.47
CA LEU A 12 -36.52 72.49 -27.42
C LEU A 12 -36.61 70.98 -27.70
N LEU A 13 -36.89 70.57 -28.95
CA LEU A 13 -36.91 69.15 -29.35
C LEU A 13 -35.52 68.50 -29.27
N ALA A 14 -34.47 69.22 -29.66
CA ALA A 14 -33.09 68.75 -29.51
C ALA A 14 -32.71 68.58 -28.03
N ASN A 15 -33.16 69.47 -27.14
CA ASN A 15 -32.91 69.36 -25.71
C ASN A 15 -33.70 68.21 -25.05
N ILE A 16 -34.93 67.93 -25.50
CA ILE A 16 -35.74 66.81 -24.98
C ILE A 16 -35.12 65.46 -25.38
N GLN A 17 -34.59 65.32 -26.60
CA GLN A 17 -33.89 64.10 -27.02
C GLN A 17 -32.54 63.90 -26.30
N PHE A 18 -31.91 64.98 -25.82
CA PHE A 18 -30.59 64.91 -25.18
C PHE A 18 -30.66 64.51 -23.69
N HIS A 19 -31.74 64.85 -22.97
CA HIS A 19 -31.83 64.59 -21.53
C HIS A 19 -32.19 63.16 -21.12
N GLY A 20 -32.77 62.35 -22.00
CA GLY A 20 -33.12 60.94 -21.69
C GLY A 20 -31.99 59.93 -21.97
N ILE A 21 -31.14 60.19 -22.97
CA ILE A 21 -30.19 59.20 -23.51
C ILE A 21 -28.84 59.22 -22.75
N TRP A 22 -28.52 60.31 -22.07
CA TRP A 22 -27.22 60.47 -21.40
C TRP A 22 -27.15 59.85 -19.99
N GLY A 23 -28.29 59.62 -19.32
CA GLY A 23 -28.32 59.11 -17.94
C GLY A 23 -28.08 57.60 -17.82
N ASP A 24 -28.72 56.80 -18.67
CA ASP A 24 -28.67 55.34 -18.58
C ASP A 24 -27.37 54.77 -19.19
N ASN A 25 -26.87 55.39 -20.25
CA ASN A 25 -25.62 55.00 -20.89
C ASN A 25 -24.40 55.23 -19.98
N VAL A 26 -24.35 56.35 -19.26
CA VAL A 26 -23.23 56.66 -18.35
C VAL A 26 -23.25 55.76 -17.11
N ARG A 27 -24.43 55.40 -16.60
CA ARG A 27 -24.56 54.42 -15.49
C ARG A 27 -24.16 53.01 -15.90
N SER A 28 -24.59 52.55 -17.08
CA SER A 28 -24.21 51.24 -17.63
C SER A 28 -22.69 51.12 -17.84
N ILE A 29 -22.02 52.21 -18.24
CA ILE A 29 -20.56 52.28 -18.38
C ILE A 29 -19.85 52.22 -17.01
N ASP A 30 -20.35 52.94 -16.00
CA ASP A 30 -19.81 52.88 -14.62
C ASP A 30 -19.97 51.48 -14.00
N ASP A 31 -21.11 50.83 -14.25
CA ASP A 31 -21.35 49.46 -13.80
C ASP A 31 -20.46 48.45 -14.55
N MET A 32 -20.20 48.66 -15.84
CA MET A 32 -19.24 47.86 -16.60
C MET A 32 -17.80 48.02 -16.09
N ASP A 33 -17.37 49.24 -15.72
CA ASP A 33 -16.06 49.50 -15.13
C ASP A 33 -15.90 48.82 -13.76
N LYS A 34 -16.95 48.80 -12.93
CA LYS A 34 -16.97 48.03 -11.68
C LYS A 34 -16.81 46.53 -11.94
N LEU A 35 -17.51 45.99 -12.94
CA LEU A 35 -17.40 44.57 -13.30
C LEU A 35 -15.98 44.21 -13.76
N LEU A 36 -15.36 45.04 -14.59
CA LEU A 36 -13.99 44.84 -15.07
C LEU A 36 -12.97 44.93 -13.91
N LYS A 37 -13.13 45.90 -13.00
CA LYS A 37 -12.31 46.00 -11.79
C LYS A 37 -12.47 44.78 -10.89
N MET A 38 -13.68 44.26 -10.75
CA MET A 38 -13.96 43.05 -9.98
C MET A 38 -13.33 41.81 -10.63
N GLU A 39 -13.46 41.62 -11.94
CA GLU A 39 -12.83 40.51 -12.66
C GLU A 39 -11.30 40.54 -12.50
N LYS A 40 -10.68 41.72 -12.65
CA LYS A 40 -9.25 41.91 -12.42
C LYS A 40 -8.84 41.56 -10.98
N THR A 41 -9.67 41.94 -10.01
CA THR A 41 -9.47 41.61 -8.60
C THR A 41 -9.59 40.10 -8.39
N LEU A 42 -10.60 39.45 -8.97
CA LEU A 42 -10.81 38.01 -8.90
C LEU A 42 -9.63 37.24 -9.51
N TYR A 43 -9.15 37.66 -10.69
CA TYR A 43 -7.97 37.09 -11.31
C TYR A 43 -6.74 37.20 -10.41
N SER A 44 -6.51 38.36 -9.79
CA SER A 44 -5.38 38.56 -8.87
C SER A 44 -5.51 37.70 -7.61
N SER A 45 -6.72 37.53 -7.08
CA SER A 45 -7.01 36.65 -5.95
C SER A 45 -6.78 35.18 -6.30
N LEU A 46 -7.25 34.73 -7.47
CA LEU A 46 -7.03 33.37 -7.96
C LEU A 46 -5.54 33.08 -8.17
N LYS A 47 -4.80 34.02 -8.79
CA LYS A 47 -3.35 33.93 -8.96
C LYS A 47 -2.64 33.77 -7.61
N SER A 48 -3.05 34.54 -6.61
CA SER A 48 -2.50 34.47 -5.26
C SER A 48 -2.85 33.14 -4.58
N TYR A 49 -4.07 32.65 -4.75
CA TYR A 49 -4.49 31.34 -4.24
C TYR A 49 -3.66 30.20 -4.84
N VAL A 50 -3.50 30.17 -6.17
CA VAL A 50 -2.68 29.17 -6.85
C VAL A 50 -1.23 29.23 -6.35
N GLN A 51 -0.69 30.43 -6.10
CA GLN A 51 0.66 30.59 -5.57
C GLN A 51 0.79 30.03 -4.15
N MET A 52 -0.19 30.29 -3.28
CA MET A 52 -0.20 29.74 -1.92
C MET A 52 -0.29 28.21 -1.96
N GLU A 53 -1.12 27.64 -2.82
CA GLU A 53 -1.26 26.18 -2.89
C GLU A 53 0.03 25.52 -3.39
N LYS A 54 0.73 26.13 -4.34
CA LYS A 54 2.09 25.70 -4.72
C LYS A 54 3.07 25.74 -3.56
N GLN A 55 3.04 26.78 -2.73
CA GLN A 55 3.90 26.87 -1.55
C GLN A 55 3.58 25.79 -0.52
N ARG A 56 2.30 25.47 -0.30
CA ARG A 56 1.88 24.38 0.59
C ARG A 56 2.37 23.03 0.09
N LEU A 57 2.22 22.77 -1.21
CA LEU A 57 2.73 21.54 -1.84
C LEU A 57 4.24 21.41 -1.70
N ASN A 58 5.00 22.49 -1.92
CA ASN A 58 6.44 22.47 -1.72
C ASN A 58 6.81 22.15 -0.26
N LYS A 59 6.13 22.77 0.70
CA LYS A 59 6.39 22.50 2.12
C LYS A 59 6.10 21.03 2.49
N ILE A 60 5.02 20.46 1.96
CA ILE A 60 4.71 19.03 2.16
C ILE A 60 5.80 18.16 1.53
N SER A 61 6.27 18.51 0.33
CA SER A 61 7.38 17.82 -0.33
C SER A 61 8.67 17.87 0.50
N ASP A 62 9.00 19.03 1.07
CA ASP A 62 10.20 19.19 1.89
C ASP A 62 10.12 18.35 3.18
N LEU A 63 8.97 18.37 3.86
CA LEU A 63 8.72 17.54 5.04
C LEU A 63 8.78 16.05 4.73
N TYR A 64 8.26 15.63 3.57
CA TYR A 64 8.37 14.25 3.13
C TYR A 64 9.83 13.83 2.99
N GLN A 65 10.67 14.66 2.37
CA GLN A 65 12.10 14.37 2.20
C GLN A 65 12.82 14.28 3.55
N GLU A 66 12.57 15.24 4.45
CA GLU A 66 13.16 15.24 5.80
C GLU A 66 12.79 13.96 6.58
N ILE A 67 11.52 13.56 6.56
CA ILE A 67 11.06 12.32 7.20
C ILE A 67 11.73 11.11 6.56
N THR A 68 11.84 11.05 5.23
CA THR A 68 12.49 9.92 4.56
C THR A 68 13.98 9.82 4.88
N ASP A 69 14.67 10.94 5.01
CA ASP A 69 16.09 10.98 5.38
C ASP A 69 16.29 10.55 6.83
N GLU A 70 15.44 11.02 7.75
CA GLU A 70 15.44 10.60 9.14
C GLU A 70 15.15 9.09 9.26
N LEU A 71 14.13 8.58 8.58
CA LEU A 71 13.81 7.15 8.54
C LEU A 71 14.95 6.32 7.93
N SER A 72 15.59 6.80 6.87
CA SER A 72 16.73 6.12 6.24
C SER A 72 17.93 6.05 7.18
N SER A 73 18.21 7.14 7.90
CA SER A 73 19.31 7.19 8.86
C SER A 73 19.06 6.30 10.07
N THR A 74 17.84 6.31 10.63
CA THR A 74 17.46 5.44 11.74
C THR A 74 17.48 3.98 11.34
N TYR A 75 16.98 3.63 10.14
CA TYR A 75 17.04 2.28 9.61
C TYR A 75 18.49 1.78 9.47
N LYS A 76 19.39 2.59 8.90
CA LYS A 76 20.81 2.23 8.80
C LYS A 76 21.46 2.03 10.16
N ASN A 77 21.16 2.87 11.14
CA ASN A 77 21.69 2.74 12.50
C ASN A 77 21.18 1.47 13.20
N LEU A 78 19.96 1.02 12.87
CA LEU A 78 19.37 -0.20 13.40
C LEU A 78 19.76 -1.45 12.61
N GLN A 79 20.25 -1.30 11.39
CA GLN A 79 20.55 -2.40 10.49
C GLN A 79 21.52 -3.41 11.10
N ASP A 80 22.55 -2.92 11.79
CA ASP A 80 23.55 -3.76 12.47
C ASP A 80 22.99 -4.58 13.64
N TYR A 81 21.78 -4.25 14.11
CA TYR A 81 21.10 -4.96 15.21
C TYR A 81 20.00 -5.90 14.70
N PHE A 82 19.65 -5.86 13.41
CA PHE A 82 18.66 -6.78 12.86
C PHE A 82 19.29 -8.15 12.60
N PRO A 83 18.55 -9.24 12.90
CA PRO A 83 19.03 -10.58 12.62
C PRO A 83 19.18 -10.78 11.11
N GLU A 84 20.27 -11.44 10.72
CA GLU A 84 20.53 -11.83 9.33
C GLU A 84 19.90 -13.19 9.01
N GLU A 85 19.92 -13.57 7.74
CA GLU A 85 19.51 -14.92 7.31
C GLU A 85 20.29 -16.01 8.03
N LYS A 86 21.56 -15.75 8.35
CA LYS A 86 22.40 -16.65 9.13
C LYS A 86 21.81 -16.91 10.53
N ASP A 87 21.37 -15.87 11.23
CA ASP A 87 20.79 -16.00 12.57
C ASP A 87 19.48 -16.79 12.54
N LEU A 88 18.69 -16.62 11.48
CA LEU A 88 17.48 -17.42 11.25
C LEU A 88 17.81 -18.90 11.04
N ASN A 89 18.84 -19.20 10.25
CA ASN A 89 19.30 -20.57 10.02
C ASN A 89 19.88 -21.20 11.30
N GLU A 90 20.64 -20.45 12.10
CA GLU A 90 21.16 -20.90 13.39
C GLU A 90 20.03 -21.14 14.40
N THR A 91 19.00 -20.30 14.40
CA THR A 91 17.80 -20.49 15.22
C THR A 91 17.06 -21.77 14.82
N ALA A 92 16.86 -22.02 13.53
CA ALA A 92 16.25 -23.25 13.04
C ALA A 92 17.09 -24.49 13.43
N ASN A 93 18.42 -24.40 13.35
CA ASN A 93 19.32 -25.45 13.84
C ASN A 93 19.16 -25.70 15.35
N ALA A 94 19.04 -24.65 16.15
CA ALA A 94 18.81 -24.78 17.59
C ALA A 94 17.47 -25.47 17.88
N ILE A 95 16.41 -25.13 17.15
CA ILE A 95 15.09 -25.80 17.25
C ILE A 95 15.22 -27.29 16.92
N LEU A 96 15.88 -27.65 15.82
CA LEU A 96 16.08 -29.05 15.44
C LEU A 96 16.88 -29.84 16.49
N ARG A 97 17.87 -29.20 17.14
CA ARG A 97 18.62 -29.79 18.25
C ARG A 97 17.75 -29.99 19.47
N LEU A 98 16.95 -28.99 19.86
CA LEU A 98 16.00 -29.13 20.97
C LEU A 98 14.97 -30.22 20.70
N GLN A 99 14.50 -30.33 19.45
CA GLN A 99 13.60 -31.39 19.02
C GLN A 99 14.22 -32.77 19.26
N GLU A 100 15.51 -32.93 18.98
CA GLU A 100 16.25 -34.17 19.18
C GLU A 100 16.46 -34.50 20.66
N VAL A 101 16.90 -33.51 21.45
CA VAL A 101 17.24 -33.71 22.86
C VAL A 101 16.01 -34.03 23.71
N TYR A 102 14.86 -33.44 23.37
CA TYR A 102 13.63 -33.53 24.16
C TYR A 102 12.50 -34.33 23.48
N ASP A 103 12.79 -34.99 22.35
CA ASP A 103 11.83 -35.77 21.56
C ASP A 103 10.50 -35.02 21.30
N LEU A 104 10.63 -33.76 20.88
CA LEU A 104 9.49 -32.88 20.66
C LEU A 104 8.88 -33.14 19.28
N THR A 105 7.55 -33.18 19.20
CA THR A 105 6.86 -33.31 17.91
C THR A 105 6.77 -31.96 17.20
N GLU A 106 6.80 -31.99 15.87
CA GLU A 106 6.70 -30.81 15.01
C GLU A 106 5.37 -30.07 15.26
N GLU A 107 4.28 -30.81 15.47
CA GLU A 107 2.96 -30.25 15.78
C GLU A 107 2.96 -29.47 17.10
N ASN A 108 3.59 -30.01 18.14
CA ASN A 108 3.65 -29.35 19.44
C ASN A 108 4.48 -28.08 19.36
N LEU A 109 5.66 -28.13 18.72
CA LEU A 109 6.51 -26.96 18.52
C LEU A 109 5.83 -25.89 17.67
N ALA A 110 5.23 -26.27 16.55
CA ALA A 110 4.56 -25.33 15.66
C ALA A 110 3.36 -24.65 16.33
N ASN A 111 2.69 -25.33 17.26
CA ASN A 111 1.58 -24.76 18.03
C ASN A 111 2.02 -24.11 19.36
N GLY A 112 3.32 -23.93 19.60
CA GLY A 112 3.84 -23.29 20.81
C GLY A 112 3.62 -24.10 22.10
N LYS A 113 3.45 -25.42 21.99
CA LYS A 113 3.29 -26.36 23.12
C LYS A 113 4.64 -26.99 23.43
N ILE A 114 5.25 -26.62 24.55
CA ILE A 114 6.54 -27.20 24.99
C ILE A 114 6.37 -27.72 26.42
N ALA A 115 6.70 -28.99 26.64
CA ALA A 115 6.69 -29.63 27.97
C ALA A 115 5.38 -29.43 28.79
N GLY A 116 4.22 -29.43 28.10
CA GLY A 116 2.91 -29.26 28.75
C GLY A 116 2.50 -27.81 29.03
N ILE A 117 3.38 -26.83 28.78
CA ILE A 117 3.03 -25.41 28.83
C ILE A 117 2.36 -25.03 27.51
N LYS A 118 1.07 -24.70 27.57
CA LYS A 118 0.34 -24.15 26.42
C LYS A 118 0.79 -22.71 26.18
N ASN A 119 1.00 -22.35 24.92
CA ASN A 119 1.43 -21.01 24.49
C ASN A 119 2.77 -20.58 25.11
N ALA A 120 3.71 -21.53 25.28
CA ALA A 120 5.06 -21.23 25.74
C ALA A 120 5.79 -20.30 24.75
N ILE A 121 5.44 -20.40 23.47
CA ILE A 121 5.94 -19.57 22.37
C ILE A 121 4.74 -19.21 21.49
N ASN A 122 4.82 -18.08 20.78
CA ASN A 122 3.92 -17.80 19.67
C ASN A 122 3.94 -18.99 18.69
N SER A 123 2.77 -19.37 18.18
CA SER A 123 2.66 -20.42 17.17
C SER A 123 3.48 -20.06 15.93
N LEU A 124 4.27 -21.00 15.45
CA LEU A 124 5.05 -20.84 14.22
C LEU A 124 4.09 -20.76 13.03
N ASN A 125 4.33 -19.79 12.15
CA ASN A 125 3.58 -19.69 10.91
C ASN A 125 4.10 -20.72 9.87
N TRP A 126 3.42 -20.84 8.74
CA TRP A 126 3.81 -21.78 7.68
C TRP A 126 5.19 -21.49 7.07
N LYS A 127 5.62 -20.22 7.04
CA LYS A 127 6.95 -19.82 6.53
C LYS A 127 8.06 -20.27 7.47
N ASP A 128 7.85 -20.11 8.78
CA ASP A 128 8.80 -20.55 9.81
C ASP A 128 8.99 -22.08 9.73
N CYS A 129 7.88 -22.83 9.62
CA CYS A 129 7.92 -24.29 9.44
C CYS A 129 8.66 -24.70 8.15
N LEU A 130 8.48 -23.94 7.07
CA LEU A 130 9.14 -24.18 5.80
C LEU A 130 10.65 -23.89 5.89
N LEU A 131 11.06 -22.80 6.55
CA LEU A 131 12.48 -22.52 6.82
C LEU A 131 13.12 -23.66 7.61
N ILE A 132 12.48 -24.13 8.68
CA ILE A 132 12.99 -25.26 9.48
C ILE A 132 13.13 -26.51 8.61
N SER A 133 12.19 -26.77 7.70
CA SER A 133 12.30 -27.90 6.76
C SER A 133 13.52 -27.79 5.83
N GLN A 134 13.85 -26.59 5.36
CA GLN A 134 14.98 -26.35 4.46
C GLN A 134 16.31 -26.52 5.18
N VAL A 135 16.40 -26.01 6.41
CA VAL A 135 17.60 -26.18 7.25
C VAL A 135 17.76 -27.65 7.66
N ALA A 136 16.67 -28.37 7.91
CA ALA A 136 16.72 -29.81 8.13
C ALA A 136 17.21 -30.57 6.88
N GLU A 137 16.76 -30.17 5.69
CA GLU A 137 17.20 -30.75 4.41
C GLU A 137 18.71 -30.54 4.18
N SER A 138 19.21 -29.31 4.39
CA SER A 138 20.64 -28.99 4.20
C SER A 138 21.54 -29.74 5.19
N ASN A 139 21.03 -30.06 6.38
CA ASN A 139 21.71 -30.89 7.37
C ASN A 139 21.61 -32.40 7.12
N GLY A 140 20.96 -32.85 6.04
CA GLY A 140 20.75 -34.28 5.74
C GLY A 140 19.69 -34.96 6.62
N LEU A 141 18.90 -34.19 7.37
CA LEU A 141 17.83 -34.68 8.25
C LEU A 141 16.51 -34.84 7.48
N PHE A 142 16.56 -35.66 6.42
CA PHE A 142 15.48 -35.80 5.43
C PHE A 142 14.11 -36.14 6.02
N ASN A 143 14.04 -37.08 6.98
CA ASN A 143 12.77 -37.46 7.61
C ASN A 143 12.14 -36.30 8.41
N ARG A 144 12.96 -35.54 9.14
CA ARG A 144 12.50 -34.35 9.88
C ARG A 144 12.10 -33.23 8.93
N SER A 145 12.86 -33.04 7.85
CA SER A 145 12.52 -32.08 6.79
C SER A 145 11.13 -32.34 6.20
N CYS A 146 10.83 -33.59 5.82
CA CYS A 146 9.50 -33.96 5.31
C CYS A 146 8.37 -33.66 6.30
N ARG A 147 8.56 -33.96 7.60
CA ARG A 147 7.55 -33.70 8.64
C ARG A 147 7.31 -32.20 8.85
N TRP A 148 8.36 -31.40 8.92
CA TRP A 148 8.25 -29.94 9.00
C TRP A 148 7.58 -29.33 7.77
N ALA A 149 7.90 -29.86 6.58
CA ALA A 149 7.27 -29.44 5.33
C ALA A 149 5.76 -29.78 5.31
N GLN A 150 5.37 -30.93 5.86
CA GLN A 150 3.95 -31.26 6.07
C GLN A 150 3.30 -30.34 7.11
N GLN A 151 3.98 -30.03 8.22
CA GLN A 151 3.48 -29.11 9.24
C GLN A 151 3.24 -27.70 8.69
N ALA A 152 4.10 -27.23 7.78
CA ALA A 152 3.89 -25.96 7.08
C ALA A 152 2.57 -25.94 6.30
N LEU A 153 2.18 -27.06 5.68
CA LEU A 153 0.89 -27.17 4.99
C LEU A 153 -0.29 -27.10 5.96
N TYR A 154 -0.16 -27.67 7.16
CA TYR A 154 -1.19 -27.62 8.20
C TYR A 154 -1.34 -26.22 8.83
N GLN A 155 -0.24 -25.47 8.97
CA GLN A 155 -0.26 -24.10 9.50
C GLN A 155 -0.69 -23.06 8.46
N LEU A 156 -0.88 -23.45 7.19
CA LEU A 156 -1.40 -22.54 6.18
C LEU A 156 -2.83 -22.15 6.55
N PRO A 157 -3.17 -20.85 6.65
CA PRO A 157 -4.53 -20.42 6.92
C PRO A 157 -5.40 -20.72 5.70
N LEU A 158 -5.94 -21.95 5.65
CA LEU A 158 -6.91 -22.40 4.66
C LEU A 158 -8.29 -21.82 5.02
N GLN A 159 -8.43 -20.51 5.13
CA GLN A 159 -9.76 -19.91 5.16
C GLN A 159 -10.36 -19.97 3.76
N GLU A 160 -11.54 -20.57 3.66
CA GLU A 160 -12.48 -20.41 2.56
C GLU A 160 -12.97 -18.95 2.55
N TYR A 161 -12.14 -18.00 2.13
CA TYR A 161 -12.56 -16.62 1.97
C TYR A 161 -12.54 -16.23 0.50
N ASN A 162 -13.65 -15.65 0.07
CA ASN A 162 -14.04 -15.32 -1.32
C ASN A 162 -13.16 -14.25 -2.00
N ASP A 163 -11.89 -14.11 -1.61
CA ASP A 163 -10.90 -13.31 -2.32
C ASP A 163 -10.08 -14.22 -3.22
N THR A 164 -10.36 -14.14 -4.51
CA THR A 164 -9.83 -14.98 -5.60
C THR A 164 -8.31 -14.98 -5.75
N ASN A 165 -7.57 -14.15 -4.99
CA ASN A 165 -6.14 -13.92 -5.20
C ASN A 165 -5.20 -14.18 -4.01
N PHE A 166 -5.67 -14.51 -2.80
CA PHE A 166 -4.77 -14.45 -1.62
C PHE A 166 -4.57 -15.70 -0.73
N PRO A 167 -5.16 -16.88 -0.97
CA PRO A 167 -4.65 -18.13 -0.39
C PRO A 167 -4.05 -19.12 -1.41
N VAL A 168 -4.31 -18.93 -2.71
CA VAL A 168 -3.88 -19.89 -3.76
C VAL A 168 -2.39 -19.76 -4.07
N HIS A 169 -1.84 -18.54 -4.10
CA HIS A 169 -0.41 -18.32 -4.39
C HIS A 169 0.49 -18.96 -3.33
N ASP A 170 0.15 -18.77 -2.06
CA ASP A 170 0.92 -19.29 -0.93
C ASP A 170 0.80 -20.81 -0.85
N LEU A 171 -0.39 -21.37 -1.06
CA LEU A 171 -0.58 -22.82 -1.16
C LEU A 171 0.24 -23.42 -2.32
N LYS A 172 0.23 -22.79 -3.51
CA LYS A 172 1.07 -23.23 -4.66
C LYS A 172 2.56 -23.18 -4.31
N THR A 173 3.00 -22.13 -3.60
CA THR A 173 4.40 -21.97 -3.19
C THR A 173 4.82 -23.04 -2.19
N VAL A 174 4.01 -23.28 -1.16
CA VAL A 174 4.24 -24.34 -0.17
C VAL A 174 4.24 -25.71 -0.83
N LEU A 175 3.24 -26.02 -1.68
CA LEU A 175 3.18 -27.30 -2.39
C LEU A 175 4.39 -27.51 -3.29
N LYS A 176 4.81 -26.50 -4.07
CA LYS A 176 6.03 -26.59 -4.90
C LYS A 176 7.25 -26.93 -4.05
N ARG A 177 7.43 -26.25 -2.90
CA ARG A 177 8.58 -26.52 -2.02
C ARG A 177 8.52 -27.91 -1.41
N ILE A 178 7.36 -28.34 -0.92
CA ILE A 178 7.14 -29.71 -0.41
C ILE A 178 7.49 -30.73 -1.50
N ILE A 179 6.98 -30.56 -2.72
CA ILE A 179 7.26 -31.47 -3.82
C ILE A 179 8.77 -31.58 -4.07
N THR A 180 9.50 -30.46 -4.09
CA THR A 180 10.97 -30.49 -4.22
C THR A 180 11.63 -31.30 -3.10
N ILE A 181 11.26 -31.05 -1.84
CA ILE A 181 11.82 -31.77 -0.67
C ILE A 181 11.49 -33.28 -0.76
N PHE A 182 10.26 -33.65 -1.10
CA PHE A 182 9.88 -35.06 -1.20
C PHE A 182 10.57 -35.77 -2.38
N TYR A 183 10.91 -35.04 -3.45
CA TYR A 183 11.73 -35.57 -4.54
C TYR A 183 13.19 -35.75 -4.15
N THR A 184 13.81 -34.77 -3.49
CA THR A 184 15.23 -34.85 -3.07
C THR A 184 15.44 -35.94 -2.03
N THR A 185 14.44 -36.21 -1.19
CA THR A 185 14.46 -37.26 -0.15
C THR A 185 14.09 -38.66 -0.66
N GLY A 186 13.68 -38.80 -1.93
CA GLY A 186 13.32 -40.09 -2.54
C GLY A 186 11.90 -40.60 -2.25
N GLN A 187 11.07 -39.82 -1.55
CA GLN A 187 9.68 -40.14 -1.22
C GLN A 187 8.72 -39.82 -2.38
N THR A 188 8.89 -40.54 -3.48
CA THR A 188 8.23 -40.26 -4.76
C THR A 188 6.72 -40.49 -4.77
N ARG A 189 6.19 -41.31 -3.85
CA ARG A 189 4.76 -41.63 -3.77
C ARG A 189 3.97 -40.45 -3.21
N GLU A 190 4.45 -39.88 -2.11
CA GLU A 190 3.90 -38.71 -1.44
C GLU A 190 4.04 -37.47 -2.34
N ALA A 191 5.20 -37.32 -3.01
CA ALA A 191 5.40 -36.25 -4.00
C ALA A 191 4.31 -36.25 -5.08
N ARG A 192 3.96 -37.43 -5.62
CA ARG A 192 2.91 -37.57 -6.64
C ARG A 192 1.55 -37.06 -6.15
N MET A 193 1.20 -37.32 -4.89
CA MET A 193 -0.04 -36.83 -4.28
C MET A 193 -0.08 -35.30 -4.24
N TYR A 194 1.03 -34.67 -3.83
CA TYR A 194 1.12 -33.20 -3.80
C TYR A 194 1.12 -32.57 -5.19
N ILE A 195 1.72 -33.23 -6.20
CA ILE A 195 1.66 -32.79 -7.60
C ILE A 195 0.24 -32.82 -8.12
N GLN A 196 -0.51 -33.89 -7.88
CA GLN A 196 -1.91 -33.96 -8.27
C GLN A 196 -2.74 -32.85 -7.61
N LYS A 197 -2.48 -32.55 -6.33
CA LYS A 197 -3.11 -31.43 -5.63
C LYS A 197 -2.72 -30.08 -6.24
N LEU A 198 -1.47 -29.89 -6.64
CA LEU A 198 -0.99 -28.66 -7.28
C LEU A 198 -1.63 -28.45 -8.66
N LEU A 199 -1.77 -29.52 -9.46
CA LEU A 199 -2.39 -29.45 -10.79
C LEU A 199 -3.86 -29.03 -10.72
N ARG A 200 -4.63 -29.57 -9.76
CA ARG A 200 -6.02 -29.17 -9.51
C ARG A 200 -6.22 -27.72 -9.10
N LEU A 201 -5.17 -27.04 -8.62
CA LEU A 201 -5.20 -25.61 -8.29
C LEU A 201 -4.81 -24.72 -9.48
N GLY A 202 -4.32 -25.31 -10.57
CA GLY A 202 -3.93 -24.63 -11.81
C GLY A 202 -4.99 -24.66 -12.90
N GLU A 203 -5.99 -25.54 -12.77
CA GLU A 203 -7.26 -25.55 -13.52
C GLU A 203 -8.26 -24.56 -12.91
#